data_AF-A0A7C3LYP8-F1
#
_entry.id   AF-A0A7C3LYP8-F1
#
_cell.length_a   1.000
_cell.length_b   1.000
_cell.length_c   1.000
_cell.angle_alpha   90.00
_cell.angle_beta   90.00
_cell.angle_gamma   90.00
#
_symmetry.space_group_name_H-M   'P 1'
#
loop_
_entity.id
_entity.type
_entity.pdbx_description
1 polymer ?
#
loop_
_entity_poly.entity_id
_entity_poly.type
_entity_poly.pdbx_seq_one_letter_code
_entity_poly.pdbx_strand_id
1 'polypeptide(L)'
;EEASFSLGASPLTTFKKITFPLVSPGLFAGAILAFSFSVMEVSSSIILAIREKHYPIAKVIYTLSGRVTDGPYVACALGVIGMILVGLSYYISARLVSKKIGEFFRIG
;
A
#
# COMPACT_ATOMS: atom_id res chain seq x y z
N GLU A 1 16.43 -17.54 18.65
CA GLU A 1 15.47 -18.65 18.77
C GLU A 1 15.99 -19.76 19.69
N GLU A 2 17.24 -20.19 19.51
CA GLU A 2 17.90 -21.24 20.33
C GLU A 2 17.81 -21.00 21.84
N ALA A 3 18.08 -19.78 22.33
CA ALA A 3 17.99 -19.46 23.76
C ALA A 3 16.57 -19.63 24.34
N SER A 4 15.51 -19.34 23.58
CA SER A 4 14.13 -19.52 24.06
C SER A 4 13.72 -21.00 24.08
N PHE A 5 14.29 -21.79 23.17
CA PHE A 5 14.03 -23.22 23.07
C PHE A 5 14.72 -23.98 24.21
N SER A 6 15.97 -23.58 24.54
CA SER A 6 16.71 -24.09 25.70
C SER A 6 16.05 -23.75 27.04
N LEU A 7 15.19 -22.72 27.10
CA LEU A 7 14.40 -22.33 28.27
C LEU A 7 12.99 -22.97 28.31
N GLY A 8 12.68 -23.90 27.41
CA GLY A 8 11.40 -24.62 27.38
C GLY A 8 10.23 -23.84 26.77
N ALA A 9 10.47 -22.74 26.05
CA ALA A 9 9.40 -22.01 25.37
C ALA A 9 8.88 -22.80 24.15
N SER A 10 7.55 -22.80 23.95
CA SER A 10 6.93 -23.42 22.78
C SER A 10 7.24 -22.65 21.49
N PRO A 11 7.31 -23.32 20.31
CA PRO A 11 7.65 -22.67 19.03
C PRO A 11 6.77 -21.46 18.69
N LEU A 12 5.48 -21.51 19.04
CA LEU A 12 4.55 -20.39 18.84
C LEU A 12 4.89 -19.19 19.72
N THR A 13 5.39 -19.44 20.93
CA THR A 13 5.83 -18.39 21.87
C THR A 13 7.10 -17.73 21.36
N THR A 14 8.07 -18.53 20.90
CA THR A 14 9.31 -18.05 20.27
C THR A 14 9.01 -17.21 19.04
N PHE A 15 8.14 -17.68 18.16
CA PHE A 15 7.75 -16.95 16.95
C PHE A 15 7.13 -15.59 17.30
N LYS A 16 6.12 -15.55 18.18
CA LYS A 16 5.41 -14.30 18.50
C LYS A 16 6.26 -13.29 19.29
N LYS A 17 7.13 -13.75 20.18
CA LYS A 17 7.90 -12.87 21.08
C LYS A 17 9.28 -12.51 20.55
N ILE A 18 9.88 -13.34 19.71
CA ILE A 18 11.24 -13.13 19.20
C ILE A 18 11.20 -12.90 17.70
N THR A 19 10.78 -13.90 16.92
CA THR A 19 10.91 -13.89 15.46
C THR A 19 10.06 -12.78 14.83
N PHE A 20 8.79 -12.65 15.22
CA PHE A 20 7.84 -11.69 14.66
C PHE A 20 8.25 -10.23 14.92
N PRO A 21 8.59 -9.80 16.15
CA PRO A 21 9.12 -8.46 16.39
C PRO A 21 10.39 -8.18 15.59
N LEU A 22 11.29 -9.17 15.47
CA LEU A 22 12.57 -9.03 14.76
C LEU A 22 12.39 -8.80 13.25
N VAL A 23 11.46 -9.52 12.62
CA VAL A 23 11.19 -9.39 11.16
C VAL A 23 10.17 -8.30 10.83
N SER A 24 9.40 -7.83 11.81
CA SER A 24 8.33 -6.85 11.62
C SER A 24 8.76 -5.57 10.88
N PRO A 25 9.94 -4.96 11.12
CA PRO A 25 10.36 -3.75 10.41
C PRO A 25 10.52 -4.00 8.90
N GLY A 26 11.08 -5.15 8.52
CA GLY A 26 11.21 -5.56 7.12
C GLY A 26 9.86 -5.84 6.47
N LEU A 27 8.93 -6.44 7.22
CA LEU A 27 7.57 -6.67 6.74
C LEU A 27 6.82 -5.36 6.47
N PHE A 28 7.00 -4.35 7.31
CA PHE A 28 6.41 -3.02 7.10
C PHE A 28 6.98 -2.31 5.86
N ALA A 29 8.31 -2.38 5.66
CA ALA A 29 8.93 -1.83 4.45
C ALA A 29 8.40 -2.53 3.19
N GLY A 30 8.32 -3.87 3.22
CA GLY A 30 7.74 -4.66 2.14
C GLY A 30 6.26 -4.33 1.88
N ALA A 31 5.46 -4.12 2.93
CA ALA A 31 4.05 -3.75 2.82
C ALA A 31 3.86 -2.38 2.16
N ILE A 32 4.69 -1.38 2.49
CA ILE A 32 4.65 -0.06 1.83
C ILE A 32 4.97 -0.19 0.34
N LEU A 33 6.02 -0.95 0.01
CA LEU A 33 6.41 -1.16 -1.38
C LEU A 33 5.30 -1.88 -2.17
N ALA A 34 4.74 -2.97 -1.62
CA ALA A 34 3.64 -3.70 -2.23
C ALA A 34 2.39 -2.83 -2.42
N PHE A 35 2.05 -2.01 -1.43
CA PHE A 35 0.94 -1.05 -1.53
C PHE A 35 1.22 -0.01 -2.63
N SER A 36 2.43 0.55 -2.68
CA SER A 36 2.83 1.51 -3.71
C SER A 36 2.71 0.92 -5.12
N PHE A 37 3.14 -0.32 -5.33
CA PHE A 37 2.98 -1.02 -6.60
C PHE A 37 1.52 -1.26 -6.96
N SER A 38 0.70 -1.67 -5.98
CA SER A 38 -0.73 -1.91 -6.21
C SER A 38 -1.48 -0.64 -6.63
N VAL A 39 -1.10 0.52 -6.10
CA VAL A 39 -1.73 1.81 -6.45
C VAL A 39 -1.28 2.30 -7.83
N MET A 40 -0.09 1.93 -8.27
CA MET A 40 0.45 2.25 -9.60
C MET A 40 -0.05 1.31 -10.71
N GLU A 41 -0.75 0.25 -10.34
CA GLU A 41 -1.30 -0.74 -11.28
C GLU A 41 -2.49 -0.15 -12.04
N VAL A 42 -2.29 0.13 -13.32
CA VAL A 42 -3.32 0.67 -14.22
C VAL A 42 -3.73 -0.34 -15.30
N SER A 43 -2.80 -1.19 -15.73
CA SER A 43 -2.97 -2.07 -16.90
C SER A 43 -4.01 -3.17 -16.68
N SER A 44 -3.88 -3.93 -15.59
CA SER A 44 -4.80 -5.01 -15.22
C SER A 44 -6.16 -4.43 -14.85
N SER A 45 -6.16 -3.29 -14.15
CA SER A 45 -7.35 -2.47 -13.91
C SER A 45 -8.15 -2.18 -15.18
N ILE A 46 -7.50 -1.74 -16.26
CA ILE A 46 -8.18 -1.38 -17.51
C ILE A 46 -8.73 -2.60 -18.25
N ILE A 47 -8.03 -3.73 -18.19
CA ILE A 47 -8.40 -4.98 -18.88
C ILE A 47 -9.53 -5.70 -18.15
N LEU A 48 -9.47 -5.78 -16.81
CA LEU A 48 -10.40 -6.56 -15.99
C LEU A 48 -11.68 -5.80 -15.62
N ALA A 49 -11.66 -4.46 -15.59
CA ALA A 49 -12.83 -3.67 -15.28
C ALA A 49 -13.80 -3.61 -16.48
N ILE A 50 -14.71 -4.60 -16.54
CA ILE A 50 -15.71 -4.74 -17.62
C ILE A 50 -17.00 -3.97 -17.30
N ARG A 51 -17.35 -3.81 -16.02
CA ARG A 51 -18.60 -3.14 -15.59
C ARG A 51 -18.32 -1.70 -15.17
N GLU A 52 -18.98 -0.75 -15.81
CA GLU A 52 -18.82 0.69 -15.55
C GLU A 52 -18.98 1.06 -14.06
N LYS A 53 -19.92 0.42 -13.35
CA LYS A 53 -20.14 0.63 -11.91
C LYS A 53 -18.90 0.34 -11.05
N HIS A 54 -18.00 -0.51 -11.51
CA HIS A 54 -16.79 -0.91 -10.79
C HIS A 54 -15.52 -0.40 -11.48
N TYR A 55 -15.64 0.65 -12.30
CA TYR A 55 -14.46 1.21 -12.93
C TYR A 55 -13.52 1.81 -11.88
N PRO A 56 -12.27 1.36 -11.84
CA PRO A 56 -11.25 2.04 -11.07
C PRO A 56 -11.00 3.43 -11.69
N ILE A 57 -10.55 4.38 -10.88
CA ILE A 57 -10.26 5.77 -11.30
C ILE A 57 -9.45 5.82 -12.60
N ALA A 58 -8.45 4.94 -12.73
CA ALA A 58 -7.61 4.89 -13.93
C ALA A 58 -8.38 4.51 -15.21
N LYS A 59 -9.34 3.57 -15.12
CA LYS A 59 -10.21 3.21 -16.25
C LYS A 59 -11.16 4.36 -16.61
N VAL A 60 -11.70 5.05 -15.61
CA VAL A 60 -12.56 6.24 -15.84
C VAL A 60 -11.79 7.31 -16.61
N ILE A 61 -10.59 7.66 -16.15
CA ILE A 61 -9.71 8.63 -16.84
C ILE A 61 -9.45 8.17 -18.29
N TYR A 62 -9.09 6.91 -18.49
CA TYR A 62 -8.84 6.36 -19.83
C TYR A 62 -10.06 6.48 -20.76
N THR A 63 -11.25 6.13 -20.27
CA THR A 63 -12.49 6.21 -21.07
C THR A 63 -12.88 7.65 -21.40
N LEU A 64 -12.67 8.59 -20.47
CA LEU A 64 -12.99 10.01 -20.68
C LEU A 64 -12.01 10.69 -21.63
N SER A 65 -10.73 10.32 -21.61
CA SER A 65 -9.73 10.82 -22.56
C SER A 65 -10.09 10.55 -24.03
N GLY A 66 -10.89 9.52 -24.30
CA GLY A 66 -11.39 9.21 -25.66
C GLY A 66 -12.52 10.12 -26.16
N ARG A 67 -13.08 11.00 -25.31
CA ARG A 67 -14.12 11.95 -25.73
C ARG A 67 -13.53 13.11 -26.52
N VAL A 68 -14.06 13.34 -27.71
CA VAL A 68 -13.50 14.27 -28.73
C VAL A 68 -13.58 15.75 -28.33
N THR A 69 -14.57 16.16 -27.53
CA THR A 69 -14.82 17.58 -27.20
C THR A 69 -14.18 18.03 -25.89
N ASP A 70 -14.48 17.33 -24.81
CA ASP A 70 -14.23 17.71 -23.41
C ASP A 70 -13.31 16.71 -22.69
N GLY A 71 -12.98 15.59 -23.35
CA GLY A 71 -12.23 14.48 -22.76
C GLY A 71 -10.89 14.86 -22.14
N PRO A 72 -10.01 15.60 -22.84
CA PRO A 72 -8.69 15.96 -22.31
C PRO A 72 -8.77 16.79 -21.03
N TYR A 73 -9.70 17.75 -20.94
CA TYR A 73 -9.83 18.63 -19.77
C TYR A 73 -10.34 17.88 -18.54
N VAL A 74 -11.36 17.03 -18.72
CA VAL A 74 -11.94 16.24 -17.63
C VAL A 74 -10.96 15.15 -17.15
N ALA A 75 -10.23 14.52 -18.07
CA ALA A 75 -9.20 13.53 -17.75
C ALA A 75 -8.07 14.15 -16.92
N CYS A 76 -7.59 15.34 -17.28
CA CYS A 76 -6.57 16.06 -16.51
C CYS A 76 -7.06 16.43 -15.10
N ALA A 77 -8.29 16.92 -14.97
CA ALA A 77 -8.86 17.26 -13.66
C ALA A 77 -8.95 16.04 -12.73
N LEU A 78 -9.42 14.90 -13.25
CA LEU A 78 -9.46 13.64 -12.50
C LEU A 78 -8.06 13.09 -12.22
N GLY A 79 -7.10 13.30 -13.13
CA GLY A 79 -5.69 12.95 -12.91
C GLY A 79 -5.07 13.72 -11.76
N VAL A 80 -5.33 15.03 -11.65
CA VAL A 80 -4.87 15.86 -10.53
C VAL A 80 -5.48 15.38 -9.21
N ILE A 81 -6.78 15.11 -9.20
CA ILE A 81 -7.47 14.54 -8.02
C ILE A 81 -6.84 13.19 -7.64
N GLY A 82 -6.62 12.31 -8.62
CA GLY A 82 -5.96 11.02 -8.42
C GLY A 82 -4.56 11.17 -7.84
N MET A 83 -3.76 12.11 -8.35
CA MET A 83 -2.41 12.37 -7.85
C MET A 83 -2.41 12.88 -6.41
N ILE A 84 -3.37 13.73 -6.05
CA ILE A 84 -3.56 14.19 -4.66
C ILE A 84 -3.93 13.00 -3.76
N LEU A 85 -4.88 12.16 -4.18
CA LEU A 85 -5.32 10.99 -3.39
C LEU A 85 -4.20 9.99 -3.16
N VAL A 86 -3.42 9.67 -4.20
CA VAL A 86 -2.27 8.77 -4.10
C VAL A 86 -1.17 9.38 -3.24
N GLY A 87 -0.85 10.66 -3.46
CA GLY A 87 0.13 11.40 -2.66
C GLY A 87 -0.24 11.44 -1.18
N LEU A 88 -1.52 11.68 -0.86
CA LEU A 88 -2.02 11.68 0.51
C LEU A 88 -2.00 10.27 1.12
N SER A 89 -2.38 9.25 0.35
CA SER A 89 -2.34 7.86 0.78
C SER A 89 -0.90 7.41 1.09
N TYR A 90 0.06 7.78 0.24
CA TYR A 90 1.48 7.53 0.49
C TYR A 90 1.99 8.31 1.71
N TYR A 91 1.59 9.58 1.85
CA TYR A 91 1.93 10.40 3.01
C TYR A 91 1.41 9.80 4.32
N ILE A 92 0.16 9.36 4.35
CA ILE A 92 -0.46 8.73 5.52
C ILE A 92 0.22 7.39 5.83
N SER A 93 0.44 6.55 4.82
CA SER A 93 1.15 5.27 4.98
C SER A 93 2.56 5.48 5.53
N ALA A 94 3.30 6.46 5.01
CA ALA A 94 4.61 6.83 5.54
C ALA A 94 4.51 7.30 7.00
N ARG A 95 3.56 8.17 7.33
CA ARG A 95 3.39 8.70 8.70
C ARG A 95 2.97 7.65 9.73
N LEU A 96 2.02 6.79 9.39
CA LEU A 96 1.54 5.73 10.29
C LEU A 96 2.62 4.69 10.56
N VAL A 97 3.39 4.33 9.53
CA VAL A 97 4.47 3.36 9.65
C VAL A 97 5.69 3.97 10.35
N SER A 98 6.07 5.22 10.05
CA SER A 98 7.14 5.92 10.78
C SER A 98 6.83 6.10 12.27
N LYS A 99 5.57 6.35 12.65
CA LYS A 99 5.16 6.41 14.07
C LYS A 99 5.33 5.07 14.77
N LYS A 100 4.88 3.97 14.16
CA LYS A 100 5.08 2.63 14.74
C LYS A 100 6.55 2.28 14.87
N ILE A 101 7.36 2.52 13.84
CA ILE A 101 8.81 2.26 13.88
C ILE A 101 9.48 3.08 15.00
N GLY A 102 9.15 4.37 15.14
CA GLY A 102 9.70 5.22 16.21
C GLY A 102 9.33 4.77 17.62
N GLU A 103 8.14 4.21 17.83
CA GLU A 103 7.74 3.63 19.13
C GLU A 103 8.44 2.28 19.40
N PHE A 104 8.65 1.44 18.39
CA PHE A 104 9.35 0.16 18.55
C PHE A 104 10.84 0.34 18.89
N PHE A 105 11.51 1.40 18.39
CA PHE A 105 12.90 1.70 18.75
C PHE A 105 13.07 2.41 20.11
N ARG A 106 12.00 2.92 20.73
CA ARG A 106 12.06 3.60 22.03
C ARG A 106 11.93 2.65 23.23
N ILE A 107 11.72 1.36 22.98
CA ILE A 107 11.52 0.32 24.01
C ILE A 107 12.75 -0.62 24.09
N GLY A 108 13.80 -0.36 23.29
CA GLY A 108 15.08 -1.08 23.34
C GLY A 108 16.07 -0.43 24.30
#